data_AF-A0A962MYG4-F1
#
_entry.id   AF-A0A962MYG4-F1
#
_cell.length_a   1.000
_cell.length_b   1.000
_cell.length_c   1.000
_cell.angle_alpha   90.00
_cell.angle_beta   90.00
_cell.angle_gamma   90.00
#
_symmetry.space_group_name_H-M   'P 1'
#
loop_
_entity.id
_entity.type
_entity.pdbx_description
1 polymer ?
#
loop_
_entity_poly.entity_id
_entity_poly.type
_entity_poly.pdbx_seq_one_letter_code
_entity_poly.pdbx_strand_id
1 'polypeptide(L)'
;MEWQPSAGLEALQARAGLLRQVREFMQVRGIMEVETPALSRAGTTDPAIDSLSVALPRELRYLHTSPEYPMKRLLANGSGDIYQICKVWRLDESGSRHNPEFTLLEYYRVGHDYRQLMQEVGALLALLIPGLPAAPVFREYRHCFLDTFGLDPFNTRPETLAACAAAHGLELQGGQDKLDLQGWLDLLFSHVIEPGFPDTGLTFVYHYPAAQSALACVSEHEGYAVACRFEVYLGPLELGNGYQELSDGAANTRKLTRDARQRSREGRSGPVIDRRFLAAMQSGLPHCAGVAIGLDRVLLCRLGEKRLEQVISFAWELA
;
A
#
# COMPACT_ATOMS: atom_id res chain seq x y z
N MET A 1 -6.19 20.55 -30.45
CA MET A 1 -6.69 20.34 -29.07
C MET A 1 -6.95 18.85 -28.94
N GLU A 2 -6.13 18.17 -28.16
CA GLU A 2 -6.38 16.79 -27.74
C GLU A 2 -7.40 16.87 -26.61
N TRP A 3 -8.64 16.49 -26.91
CA TRP A 3 -9.77 16.53 -25.96
C TRP A 3 -10.31 15.13 -25.66
N GLN A 4 -9.85 14.14 -26.43
CA GLN A 4 -10.26 12.75 -26.30
C GLN A 4 -9.72 12.16 -24.99
N PRO A 5 -10.46 11.20 -24.39
CA PRO A 5 -9.97 10.48 -23.22
C PRO A 5 -8.71 9.67 -23.54
N SER A 6 -7.87 9.43 -22.54
CA SER A 6 -6.70 8.55 -22.67
C SER A 6 -7.10 7.07 -22.79
N ALA A 7 -8.17 6.67 -22.11
CA ALA A 7 -8.70 5.31 -22.15
C ALA A 7 -9.77 5.12 -23.24
N GLY A 8 -9.74 3.98 -23.93
CA GLY A 8 -10.77 3.57 -24.88
C GLY A 8 -12.09 3.18 -24.19
N LEU A 9 -13.19 3.14 -24.96
CA LEU A 9 -14.52 2.82 -24.44
C LEU A 9 -14.58 1.44 -23.73
N GLU A 10 -13.86 0.45 -24.25
CA GLU A 10 -13.76 -0.88 -23.64
C GLU A 10 -13.17 -0.82 -22.23
N ALA A 11 -12.11 -0.06 -22.02
CA ALA A 11 -11.50 0.13 -20.71
C ALA A 11 -12.44 0.83 -19.73
N LEU A 12 -13.21 1.83 -20.19
CA LEU A 12 -14.21 2.51 -19.38
C LEU A 12 -15.35 1.57 -18.95
N GLN A 13 -15.82 0.72 -19.86
CA GLN A 13 -16.83 -0.31 -19.57
C GLN A 13 -16.30 -1.36 -18.60
N ALA A 14 -15.07 -1.82 -18.79
CA ALA A 14 -14.40 -2.76 -17.91
C ALA A 14 -14.20 -2.17 -16.50
N ARG A 15 -13.85 -0.88 -16.39
CA ARG A 15 -13.78 -0.15 -15.12
C ARG A 15 -15.12 -0.15 -14.40
N ALA A 16 -16.20 0.22 -15.10
CA ALA A 16 -17.54 0.21 -14.52
C ALA A 16 -17.96 -1.19 -14.03
N GLY A 17 -17.64 -2.23 -14.81
CA GLY A 17 -17.84 -3.63 -14.42
C GLY A 17 -17.03 -4.05 -13.19
N LEU A 18 -15.75 -3.70 -13.13
CA LEU A 18 -14.86 -3.97 -12.01
C LEU A 18 -15.38 -3.33 -10.72
N LEU A 19 -15.77 -2.05 -10.77
CA LEU A 19 -16.32 -1.34 -9.61
C LEU A 19 -17.62 -1.99 -9.10
N ARG A 20 -18.49 -2.44 -10.01
CA ARG A 20 -19.69 -3.18 -9.65
C ARG A 20 -19.34 -4.50 -8.95
N GLN A 21 -18.41 -5.28 -9.50
CA GLN A 21 -18.00 -6.57 -8.93
C GLN A 21 -17.38 -6.42 -7.54
N VAL A 22 -16.57 -5.37 -7.30
CA VAL A 22 -16.05 -5.06 -5.97
C VAL A 22 -17.19 -4.82 -4.99
N ARG A 23 -18.15 -3.95 -5.33
CA ARG A 23 -19.29 -3.65 -4.45
C ARG A 23 -20.13 -4.89 -4.15
N GLU A 24 -20.41 -5.71 -5.15
CA GLU A 24 -21.13 -6.98 -5.00
C GLU A 24 -20.36 -7.95 -4.07
N PHE A 25 -19.04 -8.07 -4.24
CA PHE A 25 -18.20 -8.93 -3.40
C PHE A 25 -18.25 -8.52 -1.92
N MET A 26 -18.21 -7.22 -1.65
CA MET A 26 -18.28 -6.65 -0.31
C MET A 26 -19.69 -6.80 0.29
N GLN A 27 -20.73 -6.51 -0.50
CA GLN A 27 -22.12 -6.61 -0.08
C GLN A 27 -22.50 -8.03 0.36
N VAL A 28 -22.12 -9.05 -0.41
CA VAL A 28 -22.40 -10.46 -0.07
C VAL A 28 -21.72 -10.88 1.24
N ARG A 29 -20.63 -10.21 1.62
CA ARG A 29 -19.89 -10.44 2.87
C ARG A 29 -20.30 -9.52 4.03
N GLY A 30 -21.30 -8.67 3.82
CA GLY A 30 -21.78 -7.73 4.84
C GLY A 30 -20.78 -6.64 5.20
N ILE A 31 -19.84 -6.30 4.31
CA ILE A 31 -18.88 -5.22 4.51
C ILE A 31 -19.54 -3.92 4.03
N MET A 32 -19.68 -2.93 4.92
CA MET A 32 -20.42 -1.70 4.65
C MET A 32 -19.60 -0.69 3.84
N GLU A 33 -20.13 -0.16 2.73
CA GLU A 33 -19.49 0.97 2.02
C GLU A 33 -19.59 2.23 2.87
N VAL A 34 -18.47 2.95 3.01
CA VAL A 34 -18.41 4.24 3.70
C VAL A 34 -17.72 5.29 2.83
N GLU A 35 -17.99 6.56 3.12
CA GLU A 35 -17.34 7.69 2.48
C GLU A 35 -16.64 8.54 3.54
N THR A 36 -15.36 8.83 3.32
CA THR A 36 -14.54 9.68 4.19
C THR A 36 -14.06 10.93 3.44
N PRO A 37 -13.73 12.04 4.14
CA PRO A 37 -13.33 13.29 3.50
C PRO A 37 -12.06 13.16 2.66
N ALA A 38 -12.10 13.60 1.40
CA ALA A 38 -10.92 13.71 0.54
C ALA A 38 -9.91 14.77 1.00
N LEU A 39 -10.39 15.84 1.65
CA LEU A 39 -9.57 16.91 2.21
C LEU A 39 -9.49 16.80 3.74
N SER A 40 -8.27 16.64 4.25
CA SER A 40 -7.97 16.52 5.67
C SER A 40 -7.23 17.74 6.21
N ARG A 41 -7.34 17.99 7.52
CA ARG A 41 -6.52 19.00 8.24
C ARG A 41 -5.06 18.56 8.39
N ALA A 42 -4.81 17.26 8.22
CA ALA A 42 -3.55 16.59 8.38
C ALA A 42 -3.31 15.70 7.15
N GLY A 43 -2.13 15.77 6.55
CA GLY A 43 -1.64 14.80 5.59
C GLY A 43 -1.01 13.58 6.28
N THR A 44 -0.40 12.72 5.46
CA THR A 44 0.28 11.50 5.95
C THR A 44 1.58 11.82 6.69
N THR A 45 1.90 11.02 7.70
CA THR A 45 3.20 11.06 8.36
C THR A 45 4.17 10.04 7.78
N ASP A 46 3.75 9.21 6.83
CA ASP A 46 4.61 8.24 6.16
C ASP A 46 5.83 8.95 5.54
N PRO A 47 7.07 8.54 5.86
CA PRO A 47 8.27 9.15 5.28
C PRO A 47 8.36 9.00 3.76
N ALA A 48 7.81 7.92 3.20
CA ALA A 48 7.90 7.58 1.78
C ALA A 48 6.79 8.21 0.92
N ILE A 49 5.77 8.83 1.52
CA ILE A 49 4.61 9.37 0.79
C ILE A 49 4.45 10.85 1.08
N ASP A 50 4.33 11.65 0.01
CA ASP A 50 4.08 13.08 0.09
C ASP A 50 2.65 13.43 -0.31
N SER A 51 1.97 14.18 0.56
CA SER A 51 0.58 14.64 0.33
C SER A 51 0.56 15.91 -0.51
N LEU A 52 -0.38 15.98 -1.46
CA LEU A 52 -0.75 17.26 -2.08
C LEU A 52 -1.46 18.16 -1.06
N SER A 53 -1.20 19.46 -1.13
CA SER A 53 -1.80 20.46 -0.23
C SER A 53 -2.65 21.47 -0.99
N VAL A 54 -3.72 21.93 -0.35
CA VAL A 54 -4.67 22.92 -0.87
C VAL A 54 -4.72 24.08 0.11
N ALA A 55 -4.24 25.24 -0.34
CA ALA A 55 -4.30 26.48 0.43
C ALA A 55 -5.72 27.06 0.37
N LEU A 56 -6.39 27.11 1.52
CA LEU A 56 -7.68 27.79 1.69
C LEU A 56 -7.46 29.14 2.38
N PRO A 57 -8.41 30.11 2.28
CA PRO A 57 -8.21 31.46 2.80
C PRO A 57 -7.84 31.57 4.29
N ARG A 58 -8.13 30.55 5.10
CA ARG A 58 -7.89 30.56 6.56
C ARG A 58 -7.06 29.39 7.07
N GLU A 59 -6.69 28.44 6.20
CA GLU A 59 -6.00 27.22 6.60
C GLU A 59 -5.45 26.44 5.42
N LEU A 60 -4.46 25.59 5.70
CA LEU A 60 -3.97 24.59 4.75
C LEU A 60 -4.72 23.27 4.98
N ARG A 61 -5.11 22.62 3.89
CA ARG A 61 -5.67 21.26 3.87
C ARG A 61 -4.79 20.36 3.01
N TYR A 62 -4.93 19.06 3.20
CA TYR A 62 -4.20 18.05 2.45
C TYR A 62 -5.17 17.11 1.78
N LEU A 63 -4.92 16.78 0.52
CA LEU A 63 -5.61 15.67 -0.13
C LEU A 63 -5.09 14.38 0.49
N HIS A 64 -6.01 13.46 0.82
CA HIS A 64 -5.63 12.23 1.50
C HIS A 64 -4.82 11.30 0.58
N THR A 65 -3.84 10.62 1.14
CA THR A 65 -3.02 9.61 0.42
C THR A 65 -3.63 8.21 0.52
N SER A 66 -4.57 8.05 1.45
CA SER A 66 -5.44 6.90 1.73
C SER A 66 -6.55 7.36 2.70
N PRO A 67 -7.74 6.73 2.69
CA PRO A 67 -8.81 6.95 3.67
C PRO A 67 -8.56 6.29 5.05
N GLU A 68 -7.39 5.71 5.31
CA GLU A 68 -7.05 4.92 6.49
C GLU A 68 -7.41 5.62 7.82
N TYR A 69 -6.99 6.86 8.01
CA TYR A 69 -7.20 7.55 9.31
C TYR A 69 -8.69 7.76 9.64
N PRO A 70 -9.52 8.32 8.75
CA PRO A 70 -10.95 8.43 9.02
C PRO A 70 -11.65 7.06 9.09
N MET A 71 -11.23 6.05 8.31
CA MET A 71 -11.81 4.70 8.42
C MET A 71 -11.49 4.05 9.77
N LYS A 72 -10.25 4.14 10.26
CA LYS A 72 -9.87 3.69 11.60
C LYS A 72 -10.61 4.41 12.72
N ARG A 73 -10.98 5.67 12.52
CA ARG A 73 -11.85 6.41 13.46
C ARG A 73 -13.28 5.86 13.45
N LEU A 74 -13.81 5.41 12.31
CA LEU A 74 -15.09 4.71 12.24
C LEU A 74 -15.01 3.35 12.93
N LEU A 75 -13.91 2.60 12.76
CA LEU A 75 -13.69 1.31 13.43
C LEU A 75 -13.64 1.46 14.95
N ALA A 76 -12.88 2.43 15.46
CA ALA A 76 -12.82 2.75 16.88
C ALA A 76 -14.19 3.17 17.45
N ASN A 77 -15.09 3.69 16.61
CA ASN A 77 -16.48 4.01 16.96
C ASN A 77 -17.47 2.86 16.72
N GLY A 78 -16.99 1.64 16.45
CA GLY A 78 -17.82 0.45 16.34
C GLY A 78 -18.58 0.29 15.02
N SER A 79 -18.08 0.85 13.91
CA SER A 79 -18.71 0.68 12.59
C SER A 79 -18.81 -0.77 12.08
N GLY A 80 -17.99 -1.68 12.59
CA GLY A 80 -17.89 -3.05 12.09
C GLY A 80 -17.03 -3.14 10.83
N ASP A 81 -17.31 -4.12 9.98
CA ASP A 81 -16.59 -4.31 8.72
C ASP A 81 -16.97 -3.22 7.71
N ILE A 82 -15.97 -2.52 7.17
CA ILE A 82 -16.17 -1.37 6.27
C ILE A 82 -15.23 -1.42 5.07
N TYR A 83 -15.69 -0.86 3.94
CA TYR A 83 -14.86 -0.60 2.76
C TYR A 83 -15.14 0.79 2.18
N GLN A 84 -14.19 1.30 1.41
CA GLN A 84 -14.35 2.51 0.63
C GLN A 84 -13.64 2.35 -0.71
N ILE A 85 -14.32 2.77 -1.79
CA ILE A 85 -13.68 3.02 -3.07
C ILE A 85 -13.59 4.53 -3.25
N CYS A 86 -12.38 5.09 -3.29
CA CYS A 86 -12.20 6.53 -3.43
C CYS A 86 -10.99 6.90 -4.27
N LYS A 87 -10.95 8.17 -4.70
CA LYS A 87 -9.74 8.77 -5.27
C LYS A 87 -8.79 9.15 -4.13
N VAL A 88 -7.51 8.95 -4.35
CA VAL A 88 -6.41 9.32 -3.44
C VAL A 88 -5.32 10.03 -4.22
N TRP A 89 -4.50 10.80 -3.52
CA TRP A 89 -3.53 11.70 -4.14
C TRP A 89 -2.15 11.56 -3.51
N ARG A 90 -1.10 11.40 -4.32
CA ARG A 90 0.30 11.28 -3.88
C ARG A 90 1.21 12.08 -4.82
N LEU A 91 2.05 12.94 -4.26
CA LEU A 91 2.76 13.99 -5.02
C LEU A 91 3.78 13.42 -6.02
N ASP A 92 4.61 12.48 -5.60
CA ASP A 92 5.74 11.98 -6.40
C ASP A 92 5.43 10.70 -7.18
N GLU A 93 4.16 10.34 -7.32
CA GLU A 93 3.72 9.17 -8.10
C GLU A 93 3.49 9.52 -9.57
N SER A 94 4.58 9.57 -10.35
CA SER A 94 4.54 9.75 -11.81
C SER A 94 5.27 8.63 -12.55
N GLY A 95 4.69 8.15 -13.66
CA GLY A 95 5.29 7.12 -14.51
C GLY A 95 4.26 6.26 -15.23
N SER A 96 4.70 5.25 -15.99
CA SER A 96 3.78 4.37 -16.74
C SER A 96 2.80 3.59 -15.85
N ARG A 97 3.17 3.37 -14.58
CA ARG A 97 2.39 2.62 -13.57
C ARG A 97 1.95 3.47 -12.37
N HIS A 98 2.12 4.79 -12.46
CA HIS A 98 1.81 5.74 -11.40
C HIS A 98 1.11 6.97 -11.97
N ASN A 99 0.03 7.40 -11.32
CA ASN A 99 -0.68 8.63 -11.66
C ASN A 99 -0.91 9.38 -10.33
N PRO A 100 -0.62 10.69 -10.23
CA PRO A 100 -0.71 11.42 -8.96
C PRO A 100 -2.07 11.32 -8.27
N GLU A 101 -3.13 11.08 -9.07
CA GLU A 101 -4.47 10.76 -8.59
C GLU A 101 -4.93 9.39 -9.10
N PHE A 102 -5.24 8.45 -8.22
CA PHE A 102 -5.68 7.10 -8.60
C PHE A 102 -6.84 6.61 -7.70
N THR A 103 -7.49 5.52 -8.09
CA THR A 103 -8.60 4.91 -7.34
C THR A 103 -8.08 3.78 -6.46
N LEU A 104 -8.34 3.93 -5.17
CA LEU A 104 -8.03 2.96 -4.15
C LEU A 104 -9.32 2.28 -3.68
N LEU A 105 -9.28 0.96 -3.54
CA LEU A 105 -10.17 0.21 -2.68
C LEU A 105 -9.46 -0.01 -1.35
N GLU A 106 -10.05 0.43 -0.26
CA GLU A 106 -9.54 0.13 1.08
C GLU A 106 -10.63 -0.49 1.92
N TYR A 107 -10.33 -1.55 2.65
CA TYR A 107 -11.32 -2.20 3.51
C TYR A 107 -10.71 -2.87 4.73
N TYR A 108 -11.54 -3.01 5.76
CA TYR A 108 -11.16 -3.49 7.09
C TYR A 108 -12.12 -4.57 7.56
N ARG A 109 -11.56 -5.61 8.17
CA ARG A 109 -12.28 -6.76 8.72
C ARG A 109 -12.03 -6.86 10.22
N VAL A 110 -13.05 -6.61 11.03
CA VAL A 110 -13.01 -6.73 12.49
C VAL A 110 -13.00 -8.21 12.88
N GLY A 111 -12.14 -8.56 13.82
CA GLY A 111 -11.94 -9.93 14.30
C GLY A 111 -11.08 -10.80 13.38
N HIS A 112 -10.83 -10.40 12.12
CA HIS A 112 -9.96 -11.14 11.22
C HIS A 112 -8.49 -10.99 11.58
N ASP A 113 -7.72 -12.05 11.38
CA ASP A 113 -6.27 -11.96 11.25
C ASP A 113 -5.84 -11.62 9.81
N TYR A 114 -4.63 -11.10 9.64
CA TYR A 114 -4.13 -10.71 8.31
C TYR A 114 -3.98 -11.89 7.33
N ARG A 115 -3.80 -13.13 7.80
CA ARG A 115 -3.72 -14.31 6.91
C ARG A 115 -5.10 -14.67 6.36
N GLN A 116 -6.15 -14.56 7.17
CA GLN A 116 -7.54 -14.64 6.71
C GLN A 116 -7.83 -13.55 5.68
N LEU A 117 -7.35 -12.32 5.94
CA LEU A 117 -7.49 -11.22 4.98
C LEU A 117 -6.76 -11.51 3.66
N MET A 118 -5.54 -12.06 3.69
CA MET A 118 -4.80 -12.46 2.48
C MET A 118 -5.59 -13.45 1.61
N GLN A 119 -6.26 -14.44 2.23
CA GLN A 119 -7.13 -15.37 1.48
C GLN A 119 -8.32 -14.65 0.84
N GLU A 120 -8.95 -13.72 1.55
CA GLU A 120 -10.06 -12.92 1.03
C GLU A 120 -9.62 -12.01 -0.12
N VAL A 121 -8.46 -11.37 -0.02
CA VAL A 121 -7.85 -10.57 -1.08
C VAL A 121 -7.56 -11.45 -2.31
N GLY A 122 -7.03 -12.66 -2.11
CA GLY A 122 -6.80 -13.62 -3.20
C GLY A 122 -8.09 -13.97 -3.93
N ALA A 123 -9.18 -14.23 -3.19
CA ALA A 123 -10.49 -14.51 -3.77
C ALA A 123 -11.09 -13.31 -4.52
N LEU A 124 -10.93 -12.09 -3.99
CA LEU A 124 -11.34 -10.86 -4.66
C LEU A 124 -10.57 -10.67 -5.97
N LEU A 125 -9.24 -10.74 -5.94
CA LEU A 125 -8.41 -10.52 -7.12
C LEU A 125 -8.64 -11.58 -8.20
N ALA A 126 -8.85 -12.85 -7.84
CA ALA A 126 -9.22 -13.91 -8.77
C ALA A 126 -10.58 -13.65 -9.45
N LEU A 127 -11.55 -13.03 -8.74
CA LEU A 127 -12.81 -12.60 -9.33
C LEU A 127 -12.63 -11.42 -10.32
N LEU A 128 -11.73 -10.48 -9.99
CA LEU A 128 -11.55 -9.25 -10.77
C LEU A 128 -10.64 -9.41 -11.98
N ILE A 129 -9.71 -10.37 -11.95
CA ILE A 129 -8.72 -10.66 -13.00
C ILE A 129 -8.96 -12.09 -13.52
N PRO A 130 -9.73 -12.24 -14.62
CA PRO A 130 -10.01 -13.55 -15.20
C PRO A 130 -8.73 -14.26 -15.67
N GLY A 131 -8.69 -15.58 -15.51
CA GLY A 131 -7.57 -16.42 -15.97
C GLY A 131 -6.47 -16.64 -14.95
N LEU A 132 -6.54 -16.01 -13.77
CA LEU A 132 -5.64 -16.35 -12.67
C LEU A 132 -5.87 -17.78 -12.16
N PRO A 133 -4.81 -18.50 -11.75
CA PRO A 133 -4.90 -19.75 -11.01
C PRO A 133 -5.74 -19.59 -9.75
N ALA A 134 -6.38 -20.68 -9.33
CA ALA A 134 -7.27 -20.66 -8.16
C ALA A 134 -6.53 -20.40 -6.84
N ALA A 135 -5.25 -20.75 -6.73
CA ALA A 135 -4.48 -20.63 -5.50
C ALA A 135 -3.33 -19.62 -5.65
N PRO A 136 -3.30 -18.56 -4.82
CA PRO A 136 -2.13 -17.68 -4.72
C PRO A 136 -0.91 -18.41 -4.15
N VAL A 137 0.28 -17.88 -4.46
CA VAL A 137 1.53 -18.26 -3.80
C VAL A 137 1.74 -17.33 -2.62
N PHE A 138 2.07 -17.89 -1.45
CA PHE A 138 2.39 -17.13 -0.24
C PHE A 138 3.86 -17.33 0.10
N ARG A 139 4.64 -16.25 0.16
CA ARG A 139 6.06 -16.27 0.52
C ARG A 139 6.35 -15.34 1.67
N GLU A 140 7.19 -15.78 2.57
CA GLU A 140 7.73 -14.89 3.59
C GLU A 140 8.83 -14.03 2.99
N TYR A 141 8.91 -12.77 3.41
CA TYR A 141 9.94 -11.83 2.97
C TYR A 141 11.35 -12.40 3.15
N ARG A 142 11.58 -13.09 4.28
CA ARG A 142 12.84 -13.78 4.57
C ARG A 142 13.22 -14.77 3.46
N HIS A 143 12.27 -15.62 3.06
CA HIS A 143 12.46 -16.63 2.04
C HIS A 143 12.66 -16.02 0.64
N CYS A 144 12.06 -14.88 0.34
CA CYS A 144 12.35 -14.15 -0.91
C CYS A 144 13.85 -13.79 -1.03
N PHE A 145 14.48 -13.35 0.06
CA PHE A 145 15.92 -13.04 0.08
C PHE A 145 16.81 -14.29 0.11
N LEU A 146 16.45 -15.30 0.90
CA LEU A 146 17.21 -16.53 0.98
C LEU A 146 17.22 -17.26 -0.37
N ASP A 147 16.07 -17.40 -1.01
CA ASP A 147 15.94 -18.09 -2.30
C ASP A 147 16.67 -17.35 -3.43
N THR A 148 16.69 -16.02 -3.40
CA THR A 148 17.28 -15.18 -4.46
C THR A 148 18.77 -14.95 -4.28
N PHE A 149 19.21 -14.69 -3.04
CA PHE A 149 20.58 -14.22 -2.75
C PHE A 149 21.37 -15.16 -1.83
N GLY A 150 20.71 -16.12 -1.16
CA GLY A 150 21.32 -16.88 -0.07
C GLY A 150 21.63 -16.02 1.17
N LEU A 151 20.97 -14.87 1.31
CA LEU A 151 21.17 -13.92 2.41
C LEU A 151 19.94 -13.87 3.30
N ASP A 152 20.15 -13.85 4.62
CA ASP A 152 19.07 -13.63 5.58
C ASP A 152 18.89 -12.12 5.83
N PRO A 153 17.74 -11.51 5.42
CA PRO A 153 17.53 -10.07 5.56
C PRO A 153 17.40 -9.63 7.03
N PHE A 154 17.17 -10.56 7.96
CA PHE A 154 17.09 -10.28 9.40
C PHE A 154 18.43 -10.46 10.11
N ASN A 155 19.42 -11.05 9.45
CA ASN A 155 20.75 -11.34 10.00
C ASN A 155 21.85 -11.03 8.99
N THR A 156 21.84 -9.81 8.48
CA THR A 156 22.83 -9.30 7.53
C THR A 156 23.23 -7.87 7.88
N ARG A 157 24.21 -7.33 7.15
CA ARG A 157 24.72 -5.97 7.34
C ARG A 157 24.62 -5.17 6.03
N PRO A 158 24.52 -3.83 6.10
CA PRO A 158 24.43 -2.97 4.92
C PRO A 158 25.53 -3.24 3.89
N GLU A 159 26.77 -3.50 4.32
CA GLU A 159 27.90 -3.71 3.39
C GLU A 159 27.74 -5.01 2.59
N THR A 160 27.11 -6.03 3.19
CA THR A 160 26.84 -7.31 2.50
C THR A 160 25.74 -7.15 1.46
N LEU A 161 24.69 -6.38 1.79
CA LEU A 161 23.62 -6.05 0.85
C LEU A 161 24.12 -5.14 -0.28
N ALA A 162 24.97 -4.16 0.02
CA ALA A 162 25.58 -3.28 -0.97
C ALA A 162 26.44 -4.06 -1.98
N ALA A 163 27.25 -5.01 -1.49
CA ALA A 163 28.00 -5.90 -2.37
C ALA A 163 27.09 -6.79 -3.24
N CYS A 164 26.00 -7.31 -2.65
CA CYS A 164 24.98 -8.06 -3.39
C CYS A 164 24.31 -7.20 -4.47
N ALA A 165 23.96 -5.95 -4.16
CA ALA A 165 23.36 -5.01 -5.10
C ALA A 165 24.31 -4.70 -6.27
N ALA A 166 25.59 -4.44 -5.98
CA ALA A 166 26.61 -4.23 -7.00
C ALA A 166 26.77 -5.45 -7.92
N ALA A 167 26.73 -6.67 -7.37
CA ALA A 167 26.78 -7.90 -8.17
C ALA A 167 25.58 -8.07 -9.13
N HIS A 168 24.45 -7.41 -8.83
CA HIS A 168 23.26 -7.35 -9.68
C HIS A 168 23.21 -6.08 -10.56
N GLY A 169 24.31 -5.32 -10.64
CA GLY A 169 24.40 -4.11 -11.47
C GLY A 169 23.70 -2.88 -10.89
N LEU A 170 23.34 -2.90 -9.60
CA LEU A 170 22.74 -1.77 -8.90
C LEU A 170 23.81 -0.94 -8.19
N GLU A 171 24.44 -0.04 -8.93
CA GLU A 171 25.46 0.88 -8.40
C GLU A 171 24.85 2.25 -8.05
N LEU A 172 25.04 2.71 -6.82
CA LEU A 172 24.64 4.05 -6.41
C LEU A 172 25.73 5.07 -6.78
N GLN A 173 25.34 6.13 -7.49
CA GLN A 173 26.22 7.27 -7.71
C GLN A 173 26.58 7.92 -6.36
N GLY A 174 27.86 7.86 -5.98
CA GLY A 174 28.38 8.44 -4.73
C GLY A 174 28.71 7.46 -3.60
N GLY A 175 28.69 6.14 -3.84
CA GLY A 175 29.23 5.13 -2.92
C GLY A 175 28.20 4.38 -2.07
N GLN A 176 28.68 3.36 -1.33
CA GLN A 176 27.86 2.38 -0.60
C GLN A 176 27.25 2.93 0.71
N ASP A 177 27.76 4.04 1.24
CA ASP A 177 27.34 4.61 2.54
C ASP A 177 26.04 5.45 2.48
N LYS A 178 25.36 5.48 1.33
CA LYS A 178 24.15 6.29 1.13
C LYS A 178 22.89 5.70 1.74
N LEU A 179 22.79 4.37 1.82
CA LEU A 179 21.61 3.67 2.30
C LEU A 179 21.93 2.94 3.59
N ASP A 180 20.99 2.99 4.54
CA ASP A 180 21.02 2.13 5.71
C ASP A 180 20.56 0.70 5.31
N LEU A 181 20.52 -0.20 6.29
CA LEU A 181 20.08 -1.58 6.08
C LEU A 181 18.73 -1.63 5.34
N GLN A 182 17.81 -0.76 5.74
CA GLN A 182 16.46 -0.72 5.23
C GLN A 182 16.41 -0.27 3.77
N GLY A 183 17.12 0.81 3.43
CA GLY A 183 17.22 1.27 2.05
C GLY A 183 17.82 0.23 1.11
N TRP A 184 18.82 -0.54 1.56
CA TRP A 184 19.39 -1.63 0.76
C TRP A 184 18.42 -2.80 0.56
N LEU A 185 17.69 -3.18 1.61
CA LEU A 185 16.64 -4.19 1.52
C LEU A 185 15.57 -3.77 0.51
N ASP A 186 15.08 -2.53 0.58
CA ASP A 186 14.07 -2.00 -0.34
C ASP A 186 14.58 -1.96 -1.79
N LEU A 187 15.84 -1.54 -1.99
CA LEU A 187 16.45 -1.49 -3.33
C LEU A 187 16.55 -2.89 -3.95
N LEU A 188 17.11 -3.86 -3.22
CA LEU A 188 17.25 -5.23 -3.69
C LEU A 188 15.90 -5.90 -3.94
N PHE A 189 14.94 -5.67 -3.05
CA PHE A 189 13.61 -6.23 -3.20
C PHE A 189 12.93 -5.69 -4.46
N SER A 190 12.84 -4.37 -4.61
CA SER A 190 12.17 -3.71 -5.74
C SER A 190 12.83 -3.90 -7.10
N HIS A 191 14.17 -4.01 -7.15
CA HIS A 191 14.91 -4.07 -8.42
C HIS A 191 15.34 -5.47 -8.84
N VAL A 192 15.28 -6.45 -7.95
CA VAL A 192 15.72 -7.83 -8.26
C VAL A 192 14.66 -8.87 -7.92
N ILE A 193 14.06 -8.81 -6.72
CA ILE A 193 13.07 -9.81 -6.29
C ILE A 193 11.73 -9.58 -7.00
N GLU A 194 11.14 -8.38 -6.89
CA GLU A 194 9.85 -8.05 -7.49
C GLU A 194 9.79 -8.30 -9.01
N PRO A 195 10.83 -7.94 -9.81
CA PRO A 195 10.87 -8.27 -11.23
C PRO A 195 10.82 -9.76 -11.56
N GLY A 196 11.20 -10.62 -10.61
CA GLY A 196 11.22 -12.08 -10.76
C GLY A 196 9.87 -12.76 -10.46
N PHE A 197 8.87 -12.04 -9.96
CA PHE A 197 7.57 -12.65 -9.66
C PHE A 197 6.82 -13.06 -10.94
N PRO A 198 6.09 -14.19 -10.91
CA PRO A 198 5.35 -14.67 -12.07
C PRO A 198 4.17 -13.77 -12.41
N ASP A 199 3.96 -13.50 -13.69
CA ASP A 199 2.79 -12.80 -14.23
C ASP A 199 1.57 -13.71 -14.44
N THR A 200 1.74 -15.01 -14.20
CA THR A 200 0.69 -16.03 -14.34
C THR A 200 -0.08 -16.30 -13.06
N GLY A 201 0.28 -15.70 -11.92
CA GLY A 201 -0.40 -15.96 -10.65
C GLY A 201 -0.07 -14.93 -9.57
N LEU A 202 -0.95 -14.82 -8.58
CA LEU A 202 -0.76 -13.90 -7.46
C LEU A 202 0.37 -14.37 -6.56
N THR A 203 1.29 -13.47 -6.24
CA THR A 203 2.34 -13.67 -5.24
C THR A 203 2.08 -12.75 -4.07
N PHE A 204 1.81 -13.32 -2.89
CA PHE A 204 1.75 -12.60 -1.64
C PHE A 204 3.09 -12.70 -0.94
N VAL A 205 3.65 -11.56 -0.57
CA VAL A 205 4.83 -11.48 0.30
C VAL A 205 4.37 -11.00 1.67
N TYR A 206 4.79 -11.65 2.75
CA TYR A 206 4.39 -11.29 4.11
C TYR A 206 5.53 -11.45 5.11
N HIS A 207 5.32 -11.01 6.36
CA HIS A 207 6.37 -10.98 7.40
C HIS A 207 7.57 -10.11 7.03
N TYR A 208 7.28 -8.89 6.57
CA TYR A 208 8.30 -7.87 6.34
C TYR A 208 9.08 -7.57 7.64
N PRO A 209 10.32 -7.05 7.55
CA PRO A 209 11.06 -6.60 8.72
C PRO A 209 10.26 -5.63 9.59
N ALA A 210 10.37 -5.71 10.92
CA ALA A 210 9.63 -4.82 11.82
C ALA A 210 9.88 -3.32 11.56
N ALA A 211 11.04 -2.96 11.01
CA ALA A 211 11.35 -1.60 10.56
C ALA A 211 10.42 -1.10 9.44
N GLN A 212 9.89 -2.03 8.62
CA GLN A 212 8.96 -1.81 7.52
C GLN A 212 7.50 -2.06 7.92
N SER A 213 7.20 -1.92 9.21
CA SER A 213 5.87 -2.25 9.74
C SER A 213 4.75 -1.35 9.22
N ALA A 214 5.03 -0.15 8.70
CA ALA A 214 3.98 0.84 8.44
C ALA A 214 3.04 0.91 9.66
N LEU A 215 1.72 0.81 9.53
CA LEU A 215 0.82 0.80 10.70
C LEU A 215 0.42 -0.62 11.17
N ALA A 216 1.20 -1.63 10.78
CA ALA A 216 1.03 -3.01 11.21
C ALA A 216 1.49 -3.24 12.66
N CYS A 217 0.90 -4.24 13.31
CA CYS A 217 1.47 -4.80 14.53
C CYS A 217 2.75 -5.59 14.24
N VAL A 218 3.62 -5.70 15.25
CA VAL A 218 4.86 -6.47 15.19
C VAL A 218 4.70 -7.71 16.06
N SER A 219 5.14 -8.85 15.55
CA SER A 219 5.16 -10.13 16.26
C SER A 219 6.54 -10.79 16.15
N GLU A 220 6.76 -11.85 16.93
CA GLU A 220 7.95 -12.68 16.82
C GLU A 220 7.66 -13.90 15.94
N HIS A 221 8.52 -14.16 14.97
CA HIS A 221 8.47 -15.33 14.10
C HIS A 221 9.88 -15.86 13.87
N GLU A 222 10.11 -17.14 14.16
CA GLU A 222 11.44 -17.79 14.08
C GLU A 222 12.57 -17.03 14.81
N GLY A 223 12.25 -16.36 15.92
CA GLY A 223 13.21 -15.57 16.71
C GLY A 223 13.51 -14.17 16.15
N TYR A 224 12.80 -13.75 15.10
CA TYR A 224 12.91 -12.42 14.51
C TYR A 224 11.64 -11.59 14.73
N ALA A 225 11.81 -10.27 14.90
CA ALA A 225 10.70 -9.34 14.93
C ALA A 225 10.21 -9.06 13.50
N VAL A 226 9.00 -9.49 13.19
CA VAL A 226 8.36 -9.33 11.87
C VAL A 226 7.11 -8.47 11.98
N ALA A 227 6.86 -7.65 10.96
CA ALA A 227 5.59 -6.96 10.80
C ALA A 227 4.53 -7.96 10.30
N CYS A 228 3.35 -7.93 10.91
CA CYS A 228 2.16 -8.63 10.41
C CYS A 228 1.58 -7.89 9.20
N ARG A 229 2.40 -7.66 8.18
CA ARG A 229 2.13 -6.97 6.93
C ARG A 229 2.30 -7.94 5.78
N PHE A 230 1.52 -7.73 4.73
CA PHE A 230 1.65 -8.39 3.45
C PHE A 230 1.47 -7.42 2.29
N GLU A 231 2.04 -7.77 1.15
CA GLU A 231 1.78 -7.14 -0.14
C GLU A 231 1.42 -8.22 -1.15
N VAL A 232 0.61 -7.87 -2.15
CA VAL A 232 0.18 -8.78 -3.21
C VAL A 232 0.61 -8.25 -4.56
N TYR A 233 1.21 -9.12 -5.35
CA TYR A 233 1.78 -8.83 -6.65
C TYR A 233 1.17 -9.72 -7.73
N LEU A 234 1.09 -9.19 -8.95
CA LEU A 234 0.94 -9.98 -10.17
C LEU A 234 2.06 -9.60 -11.14
N GLY A 235 2.99 -10.52 -11.36
CA GLY A 235 4.29 -10.18 -11.92
C GLY A 235 4.97 -9.08 -11.08
N PRO A 236 5.64 -8.10 -11.71
CA PRO A 236 6.31 -7.00 -11.02
C PRO A 236 5.36 -5.88 -10.58
N LEU A 237 4.05 -6.09 -10.61
CA LEU A 237 3.07 -5.06 -10.28
C LEU A 237 2.46 -5.34 -8.91
N GLU A 238 2.78 -4.50 -7.94
CA GLU A 238 2.11 -4.47 -6.64
C GLU A 238 0.65 -4.02 -6.83
N LEU A 239 -0.29 -4.87 -6.42
CA LEU A 239 -1.73 -4.62 -6.50
C LEU A 239 -2.30 -4.09 -5.19
N GLY A 240 -1.69 -4.43 -4.05
CA GLY A 240 -2.13 -3.93 -2.76
C GLY A 240 -1.21 -4.28 -1.60
N ASN A 241 -1.42 -3.57 -0.51
CA ASN A 241 -0.66 -3.66 0.75
C ASN A 241 -1.65 -3.72 1.92
N GLY A 242 -1.47 -4.68 2.80
CA GLY A 242 -2.37 -4.92 3.92
C GLY A 242 -1.64 -5.41 5.16
N TYR A 243 -2.30 -5.32 6.31
CA TYR A 243 -1.68 -5.62 7.58
C TYR A 243 -2.69 -5.96 8.67
N GLN A 244 -2.20 -6.64 9.70
CA GLN A 244 -2.84 -6.68 11.00
C GLN A 244 -2.67 -5.31 11.66
N GLU A 245 -3.76 -4.65 11.97
CA GLU A 245 -3.72 -3.28 12.48
C GLU A 245 -3.04 -3.18 13.85
N LEU A 246 -2.18 -2.17 14.00
CA LEU A 246 -1.66 -1.80 15.31
C LEU A 246 -2.80 -1.20 16.14
N SER A 247 -3.32 -1.96 17.11
CA SER A 247 -4.41 -1.53 17.98
C SER A 247 -3.97 -0.74 19.22
N ASP A 248 -2.69 -0.84 19.61
CA ASP A 248 -2.15 -0.11 20.75
C ASP A 248 -2.02 1.38 20.43
N GLY A 249 -2.83 2.21 21.09
CA GLY A 249 -2.86 3.66 20.87
C GLY A 249 -1.56 4.37 21.25
N ALA A 250 -0.83 3.89 22.26
CA ALA A 250 0.44 4.48 22.67
C ALA A 250 1.56 4.14 21.66
N ALA A 251 1.56 2.92 21.12
CA ALA A 251 2.46 2.49 20.07
C ALA A 251 2.21 3.25 18.77
N ASN A 252 0.94 3.43 18.37
CA ASN A 252 0.55 4.29 17.25
C ASN A 252 1.09 5.72 17.44
N THR A 253 0.88 6.30 18.62
CA THR A 253 1.35 7.66 18.93
C THR A 253 2.87 7.77 18.80
N ARG A 254 3.62 6.79 19.36
CA ARG A 254 5.09 6.75 19.26
C ARG A 254 5.55 6.65 17.81
N LYS A 255 4.90 5.80 17.01
CA LYS A 255 5.21 5.62 15.59
C LYS A 255 4.98 6.89 14.78
N LEU A 256 3.77 7.46 14.83
CA LEU A 256 3.45 8.69 14.09
C LEU A 256 4.36 9.86 14.48
N THR A 257 4.72 9.96 15.76
CA THR A 257 5.63 11.00 16.24
C THR A 257 7.05 10.80 15.70
N ARG A 258 7.53 9.55 15.62
CA ARG A 258 8.84 9.23 15.03
C ARG A 258 8.86 9.54 13.54
N ASP A 259 7.84 9.11 12.81
CA ASP A 259 7.75 9.29 11.36
C ASP A 259 7.67 10.80 11.02
N ALA A 260 6.88 11.57 11.78
CA ALA A 260 6.83 13.04 11.65
C ALA A 260 8.18 13.73 11.95
N ARG A 261 8.95 13.23 12.94
CA ARG A 261 10.29 13.75 13.25
C ARG A 261 11.30 13.42 12.15
N GLN A 262 11.21 12.24 11.56
CA GLN A 262 12.06 11.86 10.42
C GLN A 262 11.84 12.81 9.24
N ARG A 263 10.58 13.01 8.83
CA ARG A 263 10.22 13.96 7.76
C ARG A 263 10.76 15.36 8.04
N SER A 264 10.64 15.85 9.28
CA SER A 264 11.17 17.16 9.66
C SER A 264 12.69 17.26 9.56
N ARG A 265 13.44 16.18 9.85
CA ARG A 265 14.91 16.15 9.70
C ARG A 265 15.33 16.15 8.23
N GLU A 266 14.51 15.55 7.37
CA GLU A 266 14.72 15.52 5.91
C GLU A 266 14.31 16.83 5.22
N GLY A 267 13.93 17.87 5.98
CA GLY A 267 13.52 19.17 5.43
C GLY A 267 12.18 19.14 4.71
N ARG A 268 11.44 18.02 4.79
CA ARG A 268 10.10 17.89 4.23
C ARG A 268 9.11 18.60 5.15
N SER A 269 8.27 19.47 4.59
CA SER A 269 7.16 20.07 5.33
C SER A 269 6.20 18.95 5.77
N GLY A 270 6.27 18.61 7.06
CA GLY A 270 5.44 17.56 7.63
C GLY A 270 4.02 18.10 7.90
N PRO A 271 2.96 17.39 7.51
CA PRO A 271 1.63 17.72 7.98
C PRO A 271 1.54 17.61 9.50
N VAL A 272 0.65 18.39 10.10
CA VAL A 272 0.35 18.30 11.53
C VAL A 272 -0.18 16.89 11.82
N ILE A 273 0.38 16.20 12.82
CA ILE A 273 -0.13 14.89 13.27
C ILE A 273 -1.65 15.00 13.55
N ASP A 274 -2.44 14.09 12.99
CA ASP A 274 -3.89 14.09 13.19
C ASP A 274 -4.24 13.72 14.63
N ARG A 275 -4.56 14.75 15.42
CA ARG A 275 -4.94 14.58 16.83
C ARG A 275 -6.24 13.78 17.02
N ARG A 276 -7.17 13.84 16.05
CA ARG A 276 -8.43 13.08 16.13
C ARG A 276 -8.20 11.61 15.83
N PHE A 277 -7.30 11.31 14.90
CA PHE A 277 -6.84 9.94 14.68
C PHE A 277 -6.19 9.38 15.94
N LEU A 278 -5.23 10.10 16.56
CA LEU A 278 -4.60 9.67 17.80
C LEU A 278 -5.61 9.42 18.93
N ALA A 279 -6.57 10.32 19.11
CA ALA A 279 -7.61 10.16 20.12
C ALA A 279 -8.46 8.90 19.90
N ALA A 280 -8.78 8.57 18.63
CA ALA A 280 -9.49 7.34 18.30
C ALA A 280 -8.65 6.08 18.53
N MET A 281 -7.35 6.11 18.24
CA MET A 281 -6.48 4.97 18.53
C MET A 281 -6.32 4.77 20.04
N GLN A 282 -6.36 5.85 20.83
CA GLN A 282 -6.34 5.80 22.29
C GLN A 282 -7.67 5.31 22.91
N SER A 283 -8.82 5.55 22.26
CA SER A 283 -10.10 5.00 22.73
C SER A 283 -10.23 3.50 22.50
N GLY A 284 -9.38 2.94 21.63
CA GLY A 284 -9.31 1.52 21.33
C GLY A 284 -9.76 1.23 19.89
N LEU A 285 -8.80 0.82 19.06
CA LEU A 285 -9.09 0.19 17.78
C LEU A 285 -9.37 -1.30 18.04
N PRO A 286 -10.50 -1.87 17.58
CA PRO A 286 -10.74 -3.30 17.72
C PRO A 286 -9.68 -4.11 16.98
N HIS A 287 -9.47 -5.36 17.39
CA HIS A 287 -8.65 -6.30 16.61
C HIS A 287 -9.22 -6.39 15.19
N CYS A 288 -8.44 -6.00 14.20
CA CYS A 288 -8.84 -6.00 12.79
C CYS A 288 -7.63 -6.07 11.88
N ALA A 289 -7.86 -6.49 10.64
CA ALA A 289 -6.90 -6.41 9.56
C ALA A 289 -7.46 -5.51 8.45
N GLY A 290 -6.59 -4.73 7.81
CA GLY A 290 -6.92 -3.80 6.73
C GLY A 290 -6.07 -4.05 5.50
N VAL A 291 -6.58 -3.66 4.33
CA VAL A 291 -5.84 -3.72 3.06
C VAL A 291 -6.27 -2.58 2.14
N ALA A 292 -5.28 -2.03 1.42
CA ALA A 292 -5.45 -1.04 0.37
C ALA A 292 -5.04 -1.66 -0.98
N ILE A 293 -5.91 -1.58 -1.99
CA ILE A 293 -5.74 -2.17 -3.32
C ILE A 293 -5.89 -1.08 -4.38
N GLY A 294 -4.89 -0.95 -5.25
CA GLY A 294 -4.92 0.00 -6.38
C GLY A 294 -5.78 -0.53 -7.53
N LEU A 295 -7.02 -0.04 -7.65
CA LEU A 295 -7.97 -0.57 -8.64
C LEU A 295 -7.57 -0.28 -10.09
N ASP A 296 -6.84 0.80 -10.35
CA ASP A 296 -6.34 1.07 -11.70
C ASP A 296 -5.30 0.02 -12.14
N ARG A 297 -4.45 -0.44 -11.22
CA ARG A 297 -3.47 -1.51 -11.48
C ARG A 297 -4.16 -2.87 -11.68
N VAL A 298 -5.19 -3.17 -10.89
CA VAL A 298 -6.03 -4.36 -11.11
C VAL A 298 -6.68 -4.32 -12.49
N LEU A 299 -7.14 -3.15 -12.94
CA LEU A 299 -7.72 -2.99 -14.27
C LEU A 299 -6.68 -3.16 -15.40
N LEU A 300 -5.44 -2.70 -15.21
CA LEU A 300 -4.34 -3.02 -16.14
C LEU A 300 -4.18 -4.52 -16.31
N CYS A 301 -4.07 -5.25 -15.21
CA CYS A 301 -3.93 -6.71 -15.24
C CYS A 301 -5.12 -7.40 -15.91
N ARG A 302 -6.34 -6.96 -15.61
CA ARG A 302 -7.57 -7.51 -16.21
C ARG A 302 -7.61 -7.35 -17.73
N LEU A 303 -7.12 -6.22 -18.25
CA LEU A 303 -7.17 -5.90 -19.67
C LEU A 303 -5.88 -6.28 -20.42
N GLY A 304 -4.84 -6.73 -19.72
CA GLY A 304 -3.52 -7.00 -20.31
C GLY A 304 -2.78 -5.73 -20.75
N GLU A 305 -3.14 -4.57 -20.17
CA GLU A 305 -2.57 -3.27 -20.52
C GLU A 305 -1.30 -2.96 -19.73
N LYS A 306 -0.46 -2.07 -20.25
CA LYS A 306 0.88 -1.81 -19.70
C LYS A 306 1.03 -0.43 -19.05
N ARG A 307 0.16 0.52 -19.39
CA ARG A 307 0.25 1.92 -18.95
C ARG A 307 -1.07 2.37 -18.33
N LEU A 308 -1.01 3.02 -17.16
CA LEU A 308 -2.20 3.48 -16.43
C LEU A 308 -3.11 4.40 -17.25
N GLU A 309 -2.55 5.21 -18.14
CA GLU A 309 -3.33 6.08 -19.04
C GLU A 309 -4.36 5.31 -19.89
N GLN A 310 -4.10 4.03 -20.18
CA GLN A 310 -4.98 3.18 -20.98
C GLN A 310 -6.25 2.77 -20.21
N VAL A 311 -6.27 2.95 -18.89
CA VAL A 311 -7.37 2.52 -18.00
C VAL A 311 -7.93 3.64 -17.11
N ILE A 312 -7.37 4.85 -17.23
CA ILE A 312 -7.86 6.07 -16.61
C ILE A 312 -8.52 6.94 -17.68
N SER A 313 -9.69 7.49 -17.41
CA SER A 313 -10.46 8.28 -18.39
C SER A 313 -9.64 9.45 -18.95
N PHE A 314 -8.97 10.20 -18.08
CA PHE A 314 -8.05 11.27 -18.43
C PHE A 314 -6.82 11.13 -17.53
N ALA A 315 -5.68 10.75 -18.11
CA ALA A 315 -4.40 10.73 -17.42
C ALA A 315 -3.99 12.15 -16.99
N TRP A 316 -3.05 12.26 -16.04
CA TRP A 316 -2.65 13.54 -15.44
C TRP A 316 -2.33 14.65 -16.45
N GLU A 317 -1.62 14.33 -17.53
CA GLU A 317 -1.25 15.31 -18.57
C GLU A 317 -2.43 15.82 -19.42
N LEU A 318 -3.58 15.12 -19.39
CA LEU A 318 -4.80 15.46 -20.14
C LEU A 318 -5.94 15.98 -19.24
N ALA A 319 -5.75 16.02 -17.93
CA ALA A 319 -6.75 16.45 -16.94
C ALA A 319 -6.78 17.97 -16.77
#